data_AF-A0A534XC48-F1
#
_entry.id   AF-A0A534XC48-F1
#
_cell.length_a   1.000
_cell.length_b   1.000
_cell.length_c   1.000
_cell.angle_alpha   90.00
_cell.angle_beta   90.00
_cell.angle_gamma   90.00
#
_symmetry.space_group_name_H-M   'P 1'
#
loop_
_entity.id
_entity.type
_entity.pdbx_description
1 polymer ?
#
loop_
_entity_poly.entity_id
_entity_poly.type
_entity_poly.pdbx_seq_one_letter_code
_entity_poly.pdbx_strand_id
1 'polypeptide(L)'
;MAADGYIGKESAHVQFTNNGHGFRARVTELWSRLFLGTAREWEAPSGFDRERRVKQLALTGAPQVAGWLRSQLYTATGHKQVPPLVLNADDWAQQAFLAAYYAGDGLKAGNGDSVKTNSPVLAQGLCWLYTLRGQQSSVYVEWRDDPPYYQLSLSSSRPQGLKGQHLRKNPAEVRRVVPRRASEGEWVFDLETESGTFCAGVGRLVVHNSPRRGREFVTRKVSDGAVRVKLGLAPELRLGNLEARRDWGFAGDHVEAMWRMLQQPTADDYVVATGESHSVRELVEVAFGCVGLDWRQHVREDPALLRPAEVEHLVGDASKARRVLGWAPRVSFRELVEMMVRADLDRLQRT
;
A
#
# COMPACT_ATOMS: atom_id res chain seq x y z
N MET A 1 8.39 11.21 -13.33
CA MET A 1 6.98 11.65 -13.24
C MET A 1 6.43 11.65 -11.82
N ALA A 2 6.61 10.61 -11.00
CA ALA A 2 6.11 10.63 -9.61
C ALA A 2 6.71 11.75 -8.74
N ALA A 3 8.01 12.02 -8.88
CA ALA A 3 8.68 13.18 -8.27
C ALA A 3 8.29 14.50 -8.98
N ASP A 4 9.10 14.95 -9.95
CA ASP A 4 8.97 16.24 -10.65
C ASP A 4 7.85 16.37 -11.70
N GLY A 5 6.99 15.35 -11.84
CA GLY A 5 5.92 15.38 -12.83
C GLY A 5 4.62 15.97 -12.27
N TYR A 6 3.87 16.62 -13.15
CA TYR A 6 2.52 17.11 -12.87
C TYR A 6 1.58 16.71 -14.01
N ILE A 7 0.36 16.29 -13.66
CA ILE A 7 -0.69 15.98 -14.62
C ILE A 7 -1.96 16.66 -14.13
N GLY A 8 -2.55 17.51 -14.97
CA GLY A 8 -3.79 18.21 -14.60
C GLY A 8 -4.96 17.26 -14.39
N LYS A 9 -5.94 17.67 -13.58
CA LYS A 9 -7.12 16.85 -13.27
C LYS A 9 -8.09 16.73 -14.46
N GLU A 10 -8.25 17.82 -15.21
CA GLU A 10 -9.22 17.96 -16.31
C GLU A 10 -8.55 18.22 -17.67
N SER A 11 -7.25 18.51 -17.67
CA SER A 11 -6.48 18.77 -18.88
C SER A 11 -5.65 17.55 -19.27
N ALA A 12 -5.49 17.29 -20.57
CA ALA A 12 -4.47 16.37 -21.10
C ALA A 12 -3.02 16.89 -20.93
N HIS A 13 -2.83 17.86 -20.04
CA HIS A 13 -1.56 18.55 -19.80
C HIS A 13 -0.67 17.71 -18.90
N VAL A 14 0.48 17.30 -19.44
CA VAL A 14 1.51 16.56 -18.72
C VAL A 14 2.77 17.43 -18.69
N GLN A 15 3.25 17.71 -17.49
CA GLN A 15 4.43 18.54 -17.27
C GLN A 15 5.49 17.80 -16.49
N PHE A 16 6.73 18.18 -16.72
CA PHE A 16 7.88 17.70 -15.95
C PHE A 16 8.87 18.83 -15.71
N THR A 17 9.22 19.10 -14.46
CA THR A 17 10.04 20.25 -14.06
C THR A 17 11.32 19.80 -13.40
N ASN A 18 12.47 19.92 -14.07
CA ASN A 18 13.75 19.59 -13.46
C ASN A 18 14.89 20.38 -14.11
N ASN A 19 15.81 20.92 -13.33
CA ASN A 19 16.91 21.74 -13.87
C ASN A 19 18.03 20.92 -14.56
N GLY A 20 18.11 19.61 -14.33
CA GLY A 20 19.09 18.72 -14.96
C GLY A 20 18.77 18.45 -16.43
N HIS A 21 19.61 18.96 -17.34
CA HIS A 21 19.44 18.76 -18.79
C HIS A 21 19.40 17.28 -19.18
N GLY A 22 20.35 16.47 -18.68
CA GLY A 22 20.38 15.03 -18.99
C GLY A 22 19.10 14.30 -18.55
N PHE A 23 18.51 14.70 -17.42
CA PHE A 23 17.28 14.09 -16.93
C PHE A 23 16.08 14.49 -17.78
N ARG A 24 15.97 15.77 -18.17
CA ARG A 24 14.95 16.22 -19.12
C ARG A 24 15.10 15.55 -20.48
N ALA A 25 16.31 15.45 -21.02
CA ALA A 25 16.56 14.76 -22.30
C ALA A 25 16.13 13.28 -22.24
N ARG A 26 16.44 12.59 -21.13
CA ARG A 26 16.01 11.21 -20.92
C ARG A 26 14.49 11.07 -20.83
N VAL A 27 13.81 12.00 -20.16
CA VAL A 27 12.34 12.02 -20.10
C VAL A 27 11.75 12.23 -21.50
N THR A 28 12.28 13.16 -22.29
CA THR A 28 11.87 13.38 -23.69
C THR A 28 12.04 12.14 -24.55
N GLU A 29 13.19 11.46 -24.47
CA GLU A 29 13.45 10.23 -25.21
C GLU A 29 12.45 9.12 -24.83
N LEU A 30 12.27 8.87 -23.53
CA LEU A 30 11.34 7.86 -23.05
C LEU A 30 9.90 8.17 -23.42
N TRP A 31 9.50 9.45 -23.36
CA TRP A 31 8.15 9.89 -23.73
C TRP A 31 7.87 9.62 -25.21
N SER A 32 8.81 9.96 -26.09
CA SER A 32 8.70 9.69 -27.52
C SER A 32 8.64 8.19 -27.80
N ARG A 33 9.49 7.38 -27.16
CA ARG A 33 9.54 5.93 -27.39
C ARG A 33 8.32 5.17 -26.87
N LEU A 34 7.81 5.55 -25.69
CA LEU A 34 6.74 4.81 -25.03
C LEU A 34 5.35 5.27 -25.46
N PHE A 35 5.18 6.56 -25.74
CA PHE A 35 3.87 7.16 -25.99
C PHE A 35 3.73 7.81 -27.36
N LEU A 36 4.77 7.72 -28.21
CA LEU A 36 4.83 8.36 -29.52
C LEU A 36 4.50 9.86 -29.45
N GLY A 37 4.85 10.47 -28.31
CA GLY A 37 4.55 11.86 -27.99
C GLY A 37 5.72 12.80 -28.29
N THR A 38 5.48 14.10 -28.17
CA THR A 38 6.52 15.12 -28.31
C THR A 38 6.72 15.89 -27.00
N ALA A 39 7.91 16.46 -26.81
CA ALA A 39 8.25 17.27 -25.65
C ALA A 39 8.71 18.66 -26.11
N ARG A 40 8.22 19.71 -25.45
CA ARG A 40 8.68 21.08 -25.65
C ARG A 40 9.26 21.64 -24.36
N GLU A 41 10.53 22.03 -24.40
CA GLU A 41 11.19 22.70 -23.28
C GLU A 41 10.85 24.19 -23.26
N TRP A 42 10.63 24.75 -22.07
CA TRP A 42 10.48 26.19 -21.84
C TRP A 42 10.88 26.57 -20.41
N GLU A 43 11.06 27.86 -20.14
CA GLU A 43 11.44 28.38 -18.83
C GLU A 43 10.29 29.09 -18.12
N ALA A 44 10.01 28.66 -16.90
CA ALA A 44 8.96 29.21 -16.04
C ALA A 44 9.56 29.69 -14.70
N PRO A 45 8.89 30.59 -13.96
CA PRO A 45 9.20 30.82 -12.54
C PRO A 45 9.06 29.52 -11.73
N SER A 46 9.88 29.33 -10.70
CA SER A 46 9.73 28.22 -9.76
C SER A 46 8.46 28.38 -8.93
N GLY A 47 7.81 27.26 -8.63
CA GLY A 47 6.67 27.24 -7.69
C GLY A 47 7.07 27.57 -6.26
N PHE A 48 8.36 27.42 -5.90
CA PHE A 48 8.89 27.70 -4.57
C PHE A 48 9.50 29.10 -4.44
N ASP A 49 10.01 29.64 -5.54
CA ASP A 49 10.72 30.92 -5.58
C ASP A 49 10.45 31.59 -6.92
N ARG A 50 9.58 32.60 -6.93
CA ARG A 50 9.14 33.25 -8.16
C ARG A 50 10.26 34.01 -8.88
N GLU A 51 11.35 34.35 -8.20
CA GLU A 51 12.51 35.01 -8.80
C GLU A 51 13.42 34.01 -9.52
N ARG A 52 13.38 32.74 -9.10
CA ARG A 52 14.18 31.67 -9.70
C ARG A 52 13.47 31.06 -10.91
N ARG A 53 14.11 31.10 -12.08
CA ARG A 53 13.63 30.38 -13.26
C ARG A 53 14.01 28.89 -13.23
N VAL A 54 13.07 28.05 -13.65
CA VAL A 54 13.22 26.61 -13.78
C VAL A 54 12.84 26.15 -15.18
N LYS A 55 13.52 25.11 -15.66
CA LYS A 55 13.24 24.50 -16.96
C LYS A 55 12.17 23.42 -16.83
N GLN A 56 11.17 23.50 -17.70
CA GLN A 56 10.03 22.60 -17.74
C GLN A 56 9.89 21.96 -19.11
N LEU A 57 9.42 20.71 -19.14
CA LEU A 57 8.95 20.04 -20.34
C LEU A 57 7.42 20.02 -20.34
N ALA A 58 6.82 20.50 -21.44
CA ALA A 58 5.45 20.19 -21.79
C ALA A 58 5.45 18.92 -22.65
N LEU A 59 4.83 17.86 -22.15
CA LEU A 59 4.75 16.56 -22.79
C LEU A 59 3.38 16.41 -23.44
N THR A 60 3.36 16.17 -24.75
CA THR A 60 2.13 16.05 -25.56
C THR A 60 2.08 14.68 -26.23
N GLY A 61 0.87 14.21 -26.55
CA GLY A 61 0.64 12.89 -27.12
C GLY A 61 -0.85 12.55 -27.15
N ALA A 62 -1.16 11.26 -27.31
CA ALA A 62 -2.55 10.80 -27.31
C ALA A 62 -3.28 11.16 -25.98
N PRO A 63 -4.48 11.76 -26.02
CA PRO A 63 -5.18 12.25 -24.83
C PRO A 63 -5.38 11.19 -23.74
N GLN A 64 -5.56 9.92 -24.13
CA GLN A 64 -5.77 8.79 -23.22
C GLN A 64 -4.55 8.53 -22.33
N VAL A 65 -3.34 8.86 -22.79
CA VAL A 65 -2.09 8.67 -22.04
C VAL A 65 -2.08 9.51 -20.78
N ALA A 66 -2.54 10.77 -20.84
CA ALA A 66 -2.60 11.64 -19.67
C ALA A 66 -3.55 11.09 -18.61
N GLY A 67 -4.73 10.61 -19.02
CA GLY A 67 -5.72 10.00 -18.12
C GLY A 67 -5.20 8.72 -17.45
N TRP A 68 -4.62 7.80 -18.24
CA TRP A 68 -3.99 6.59 -17.73
C TRP A 68 -2.83 6.89 -16.79
N LEU A 69 -1.92 7.79 -17.17
CA LEU A 69 -0.76 8.13 -16.37
C LEU A 69 -1.18 8.82 -15.06
N ARG A 70 -2.25 9.63 -15.09
CA ARG A 70 -2.85 10.20 -13.87
C ARG A 70 -3.39 9.11 -12.96
N SER A 71 -4.08 8.10 -13.49
CA SER A 71 -4.60 6.99 -12.67
C SER A 71 -3.48 6.15 -12.03
N GLN A 72 -2.28 6.14 -12.62
CA GLN A 72 -1.10 5.53 -12.03
C GLN A 72 -0.45 6.43 -10.96
N LEU A 73 -0.33 7.72 -11.21
CA LEU A 73 0.46 8.63 -10.36
C LEU A 73 -0.33 9.30 -9.24
N TYR A 74 -1.66 9.34 -9.34
CA TYR A 74 -2.53 10.03 -8.38
C TYR A 74 -3.65 9.11 -7.89
N THR A 75 -3.99 9.22 -6.60
CA THR A 75 -5.22 8.64 -6.04
C THR A 75 -6.45 9.38 -6.55
N ALA A 76 -7.65 8.80 -6.32
CA ALA A 76 -8.92 9.48 -6.62
C ALA A 76 -9.07 10.82 -5.87
N THR A 77 -8.47 10.94 -4.68
CA THR A 77 -8.43 12.16 -3.86
C THR A 77 -7.34 13.15 -4.29
N GLY A 78 -6.52 12.81 -5.28
CA GLY A 78 -5.51 13.71 -5.85
C GLY A 78 -4.15 13.68 -5.16
N HIS A 79 -3.91 12.77 -4.22
CA HIS A 79 -2.59 12.55 -3.65
C HIS A 79 -1.70 11.82 -4.66
N LYS A 80 -0.45 12.26 -4.81
CA LYS A 80 0.54 11.47 -5.56
C LYS A 80 0.73 10.11 -4.90
N GLN A 81 1.06 9.07 -5.66
CA GLN A 81 1.32 7.74 -5.14
C GLN A 81 2.48 7.08 -5.89
N VAL A 82 3.11 6.08 -5.26
CA VAL A 82 3.93 5.13 -6.00
C VAL A 82 2.99 4.39 -6.95
N PRO A 83 3.28 4.33 -8.27
CA PRO A 83 2.38 3.69 -9.20
C PRO A 83 2.05 2.25 -8.81
N PRO A 84 0.78 1.82 -8.88
CA PRO A 84 0.43 0.42 -8.66
C PRO A 84 1.22 -0.52 -9.56
N LEU A 85 1.57 -0.14 -10.79
CA LEU A 85 2.42 -0.98 -11.65
C LEU A 85 3.80 -1.21 -11.04
N VAL A 86 4.37 -0.21 -10.35
CA VAL A 86 5.71 -0.29 -9.73
C VAL A 86 5.64 -1.12 -8.46
N LEU A 87 4.61 -0.90 -7.62
CA LEU A 87 4.41 -1.68 -6.39
C LEU A 87 4.29 -3.19 -6.64
N ASN A 88 3.87 -3.59 -7.84
CA ASN A 88 3.73 -4.99 -8.26
C ASN A 88 4.81 -5.46 -9.23
N ALA A 89 5.74 -4.60 -9.60
CA ALA A 89 6.78 -4.97 -10.54
C ALA A 89 7.85 -5.82 -9.85
N ASP A 90 8.75 -6.36 -10.67
CA ASP A 90 9.96 -7.01 -10.19
C ASP A 90 10.89 -6.05 -9.46
N ASP A 91 11.92 -6.61 -8.81
CA ASP A 91 12.87 -5.81 -8.03
C ASP A 91 13.60 -4.78 -8.91
N TRP A 92 13.92 -5.12 -10.16
CA TRP A 92 14.58 -4.21 -11.09
C TRP A 92 13.76 -2.95 -11.34
N ALA A 93 12.47 -3.08 -11.67
CA ALA A 93 11.60 -1.93 -11.92
C ALA A 93 11.38 -1.10 -10.65
N GLN A 94 11.25 -1.74 -9.50
CA GLN A 94 11.20 -1.05 -8.21
C GLN A 94 12.52 -0.29 -7.92
N GLN A 95 13.69 -0.86 -8.28
CA GLN A 95 15.01 -0.21 -8.13
C GLN A 95 15.10 1.02 -9.03
N ALA A 96 14.75 0.86 -10.30
CA ALA A 96 14.74 1.93 -11.27
C ALA A 96 13.80 3.07 -10.83
N PHE A 97 12.63 2.74 -10.27
CA PHE A 97 11.71 3.72 -9.73
C PHE A 97 12.32 4.51 -8.56
N LEU A 98 12.86 3.84 -7.55
CA LEU A 98 13.46 4.52 -6.39
C LEU A 98 14.65 5.40 -6.79
N ALA A 99 15.51 4.92 -7.68
CA ALA A 99 16.64 5.68 -8.19
C ALA A 99 16.18 6.94 -8.96
N ALA A 100 15.18 6.80 -9.84
CA ALA A 100 14.63 7.92 -10.59
C ALA A 100 13.84 8.90 -9.70
N TYR A 101 13.16 8.39 -8.67
CA TYR A 101 12.46 9.21 -7.68
C TYR A 101 13.46 10.06 -6.89
N TYR A 102 14.53 9.43 -6.39
CA TYR A 102 15.60 10.12 -5.67
C TYR A 102 16.34 11.15 -6.56
N ALA A 103 16.54 10.84 -7.86
CA ALA A 103 17.14 11.80 -8.78
C ALA A 103 16.30 13.07 -9.00
N GLY A 104 14.97 12.99 -8.81
CA GLY A 104 14.06 14.13 -8.85
C GLY A 104 13.93 14.83 -7.49
N ASP A 105 13.30 14.15 -6.53
CA ASP A 105 12.88 14.70 -5.21
C ASP A 105 13.78 14.28 -4.03
N GLY A 106 14.93 13.65 -4.31
CA GLY A 106 15.91 13.31 -3.28
C GLY A 106 16.71 14.53 -2.82
N LEU A 107 17.04 14.56 -1.53
CA LEU A 107 17.92 15.58 -0.97
C LEU A 107 19.34 15.37 -1.48
N LYS A 108 19.80 16.18 -2.45
CA LYS A 108 21.13 16.05 -3.07
C LYS A 108 22.30 16.01 -2.08
N ALA A 109 22.17 16.71 -0.95
CA ALA A 109 23.18 16.71 0.12
C ALA A 109 23.20 15.40 0.95
N GLY A 110 22.16 14.57 0.84
CA GLY A 110 21.98 13.35 1.63
C GLY A 110 22.47 12.07 0.97
N ASN A 111 23.16 12.10 -0.19
CA ASN A 111 23.78 10.92 -0.81
C ASN A 111 22.92 9.65 -1.01
N GLY A 112 21.59 9.77 -1.02
CA GLY A 112 20.65 8.65 -1.13
C GLY A 112 19.81 8.44 0.12
N ASP A 113 20.10 9.18 1.21
CA ASP A 113 19.62 8.86 2.55
C ASP A 113 18.36 9.63 2.96
N SER A 114 17.81 10.50 2.10
CA SER A 114 16.54 11.16 2.42
C SER A 114 15.74 11.63 1.21
N VAL A 115 14.43 11.51 1.31
CA VAL A 115 13.46 11.97 0.31
C VAL A 115 12.34 12.75 0.98
N LYS A 116 11.76 13.73 0.26
CA LYS A 116 10.61 14.50 0.74
C LYS A 116 9.43 14.36 -0.20
N THR A 117 8.22 14.46 0.33
CA THR A 117 6.99 14.56 -0.45
C THR A 117 5.89 15.21 0.38
N ASN A 118 4.98 15.95 -0.25
CA ASN A 118 3.77 16.45 0.41
C ASN A 118 2.58 15.48 0.27
N SER A 119 2.79 14.29 -0.29
CA SER A 119 1.76 13.27 -0.38
C SER A 119 1.96 12.17 0.66
N PRO A 120 1.01 11.96 1.59
CA PRO A 120 1.10 10.88 2.57
C PRO A 120 1.09 9.49 1.91
N VAL A 121 0.35 9.34 0.81
CA VAL A 121 0.24 8.06 0.09
C VAL A 121 1.54 7.71 -0.64
N LEU A 122 2.20 8.72 -1.22
CA LEU A 122 3.52 8.54 -1.85
C LEU A 122 4.57 8.22 -0.78
N ALA A 123 4.55 8.92 0.36
CA ALA A 123 5.43 8.63 1.49
C ALA A 123 5.30 7.18 1.95
N GLN A 124 4.08 6.69 2.16
CA GLN A 124 3.82 5.30 2.54
C GLN A 124 4.36 4.29 1.51
N GLY A 125 4.11 4.53 0.22
CA GLY A 125 4.59 3.65 -0.85
C GLY A 125 6.12 3.60 -0.91
N LEU A 126 6.80 4.74 -0.71
CA LEU A 126 8.27 4.79 -0.65
C LEU A 126 8.80 4.04 0.57
N CYS A 127 8.22 4.24 1.76
CA CYS A 127 8.58 3.49 2.97
C CYS A 127 8.48 1.98 2.74
N TRP A 128 7.41 1.53 2.08
CA TRP A 128 7.21 0.12 1.74
C TRP A 128 8.31 -0.41 0.81
N LEU A 129 8.60 0.29 -0.29
CA LEU A 129 9.64 -0.11 -1.23
C LEU A 129 11.04 -0.18 -0.59
N TYR A 130 11.39 0.78 0.29
CA TYR A 130 12.65 0.72 1.03
C TYR A 130 12.68 -0.43 2.05
N THR A 131 11.56 -0.69 2.73
CA THR A 131 11.44 -1.78 3.71
C THR A 131 11.61 -3.15 3.06
N LEU A 132 11.05 -3.36 1.85
CA LEU A 132 11.25 -4.59 1.08
C LEU A 132 12.73 -4.90 0.79
N ARG A 133 13.61 -3.91 0.92
CA ARG A 133 15.06 -4.05 0.74
C ARG A 133 15.85 -4.03 2.04
N GLY A 134 15.18 -4.14 3.18
CA GLY A 134 15.81 -4.07 4.48
C GLY A 134 16.37 -2.69 4.83
N GLN A 135 16.03 -1.64 4.07
CA GLN A 135 16.38 -0.27 4.42
C GLN A 135 15.27 0.34 5.24
N GLN A 136 15.49 0.48 6.54
CA GLN A 136 14.50 1.11 7.40
C GLN A 136 14.43 2.61 7.13
N SER A 137 13.22 3.13 7.20
CA SER A 137 12.93 4.54 7.03
C SER A 137 12.26 5.07 8.28
N SER A 138 12.69 6.24 8.72
CA SER A 138 11.98 7.05 9.72
C SER A 138 11.26 8.17 8.99
N VAL A 139 10.01 8.42 9.35
CA VAL A 139 9.20 9.48 8.73
C VAL A 139 9.04 10.62 9.72
N TYR A 140 9.45 11.81 9.31
CA TYR A 140 9.21 13.05 10.05
C TYR A 140 8.20 13.89 9.29
N VAL A 141 7.19 14.39 9.99
CA VAL A 141 6.19 15.31 9.43
C VAL A 141 6.65 16.74 9.70
N GLU A 142 6.97 17.46 8.62
CA GLU A 142 7.33 18.86 8.62
C GLU A 142 6.10 19.69 8.29
N TRP A 143 5.53 20.32 9.31
CA TRP A 143 4.40 21.24 9.18
C TRP A 143 4.93 22.60 8.70
N ARG A 144 4.83 22.87 7.39
CA ARG A 144 5.18 24.14 6.76
C ARG A 144 4.05 24.55 5.83
N ASP A 145 3.16 25.42 6.31
CA ASP A 145 1.90 25.77 5.64
C ASP A 145 1.06 24.53 5.24
N ASP A 146 -0.22 24.71 4.89
CA ASP A 146 -1.09 23.59 4.47
C ASP A 146 -0.84 23.31 2.97
N PRO A 147 -0.41 22.09 2.55
CA PRO A 147 -0.31 20.82 3.28
C PRO A 147 1.09 20.46 3.84
N PRO A 148 1.17 19.56 4.85
CA PRO A 148 2.43 19.13 5.46
C PRO A 148 3.34 18.35 4.50
N TYR A 149 4.64 18.38 4.78
CA TYR A 149 5.64 17.58 4.09
C TYR A 149 6.08 16.39 4.92
N TYR A 150 6.21 15.23 4.28
CA TYR A 150 6.74 14.00 4.86
C TYR A 150 8.20 13.85 4.42
N GLN A 151 9.12 13.96 5.37
CA GLN A 151 10.53 13.68 5.17
C GLN A 151 10.83 12.25 5.61
N LEU A 152 11.24 11.42 4.65
CA LEU A 152 11.72 10.08 4.92
C LEU A 152 13.23 10.15 5.08
N SER A 153 13.73 9.81 6.26
CA SER A 153 15.15 9.63 6.54
C SER A 153 15.46 8.14 6.53
N LEU A 154 16.28 7.73 5.57
CA LEU A 154 16.64 6.34 5.32
C LEU A 154 17.91 6.02 6.12
N SER A 155 17.95 4.82 6.73
CA SER A 155 19.18 4.35 7.33
C SER A 155 20.27 4.21 6.26
N SER A 156 21.47 4.73 6.51
CA SER A 156 22.56 4.63 5.54
C SER A 156 22.89 3.15 5.26
N SER A 157 23.01 2.79 3.99
CA SER A 157 23.37 1.42 3.57
C SER A 157 24.83 1.06 3.90
N ARG A 158 25.64 2.06 4.25
CA ARG A 158 27.01 1.92 4.77
C ARG A 158 27.10 2.71 6.09
N PRO A 159 27.26 2.06 7.24
CA PRO A 159 27.52 2.77 8.49
C PRO A 159 28.89 3.47 8.38
N GLN A 160 28.91 4.79 8.27
CA GLN A 160 30.16 5.56 8.35
C GLN A 160 30.50 5.84 9.82
N GLY A 161 31.32 4.96 10.41
CA GLY A 161 31.87 5.15 11.76
C GLY A 161 30.87 4.98 12.90
N LEU A 162 31.24 5.48 14.09
CA LEU A 162 30.46 5.37 15.34
C LEU A 162 29.45 6.53 15.53
N LYS A 163 29.28 7.41 14.54
CA LYS A 163 28.34 8.54 14.63
C LYS A 163 26.91 8.00 14.78
N GLY A 164 26.26 8.36 15.89
CA GLY A 164 24.91 7.89 16.23
C GLY A 164 24.84 6.57 17.00
N GLN A 165 25.96 5.91 17.32
CA GLN A 165 25.93 4.77 18.26
C GLN A 165 25.40 5.16 19.64
N HIS A 166 25.67 6.38 20.10
CA HIS A 166 25.10 6.93 21.34
C HIS A 166 23.58 7.21 21.24
N LEU A 167 23.01 7.25 20.03
CA LEU A 167 21.56 7.33 19.80
C LEU A 167 20.93 5.93 19.70
N ARG A 168 21.73 4.88 19.44
CA ARG A 168 21.28 3.48 19.54
C ARG A 168 21.10 3.15 21.02
N LYS A 169 19.87 3.29 21.51
CA LYS A 169 19.50 2.81 22.83
C LYS A 169 19.15 1.33 22.75
N ASN A 170 19.58 0.57 23.73
CA ASN A 170 19.06 -0.79 23.94
C ASN A 170 17.56 -0.65 24.27
N PRO A 171 16.64 -1.29 23.51
CA PRO A 171 15.22 -1.25 23.80
C PRO A 171 14.86 -1.70 25.23
N ALA A 172 15.74 -2.46 25.88
CA ALA A 172 15.55 -2.97 27.24
C ALA A 172 15.88 -1.98 28.38
N GLU A 173 16.36 -0.75 28.11
CA GLU A 173 16.62 0.24 29.16
C GLU A 173 15.33 0.94 29.61
N VAL A 174 14.56 0.28 30.48
CA VAL A 174 13.46 0.89 31.24
C VAL A 174 14.04 2.01 32.11
N ARG A 175 13.67 3.26 31.82
CA ARG A 175 14.08 4.42 32.63
C ARG A 175 12.96 4.79 33.60
N ARG A 176 13.15 4.39 34.86
CA ARG A 176 12.62 5.02 36.08
C ARG A 176 11.10 5.30 36.07
N VAL A 177 10.37 4.47 36.80
CA VAL A 177 8.98 4.74 37.21
C VAL A 177 8.96 5.96 38.13
N VAL A 178 8.23 7.01 37.76
CA VAL A 178 7.95 8.17 38.62
C VAL A 178 6.44 8.23 38.83
N PRO A 179 5.94 8.16 40.08
CA PRO A 179 4.52 8.31 40.32
C PRO A 179 4.09 9.76 40.01
N ARG A 180 3.25 9.93 38.98
CA ARG A 180 2.63 11.21 38.64
C ARG A 180 1.14 11.12 38.93
N ARG A 181 0.61 12.04 39.72
CA ARG A 181 -0.85 12.19 39.87
C ARG A 181 -1.38 12.88 38.62
N ALA A 182 -2.17 12.18 37.81
CA ALA A 182 -2.94 12.78 36.72
C ALA A 182 -4.08 13.62 37.32
N SER A 183 -4.34 14.79 36.75
CA SER A 183 -5.51 15.60 37.11
C SER A 183 -6.81 14.95 36.60
N GLU A 184 -7.93 15.16 37.28
CA GLU A 184 -9.24 14.67 36.81
C GLU A 184 -9.52 15.18 35.39
N GLY A 185 -9.67 14.24 34.45
CA GLY A 185 -9.86 14.52 33.02
C GLY A 185 -8.63 14.26 32.12
N GLU A 186 -7.46 13.97 32.69
CA GLU A 186 -6.30 13.46 31.92
C GLU A 186 -6.37 11.93 31.79
N TRP A 187 -6.35 11.44 30.55
CA TRP A 187 -6.14 10.02 30.26
C TRP A 187 -4.64 9.77 30.04
N VAL A 188 -4.07 8.90 30.87
CA VAL A 188 -2.70 8.41 30.73
C VAL A 188 -2.77 7.04 30.07
N PHE A 189 -2.15 6.88 28.90
CA PHE A 189 -1.98 5.57 28.27
C PHE A 189 -0.71 4.93 28.80
N ASP A 190 -0.85 3.74 29.39
CA ASP A 190 0.27 2.84 29.65
C ASP A 190 0.69 2.21 28.31
N LEU A 191 1.91 2.50 27.88
CA LEU A 191 2.46 2.08 26.59
C LEU A 191 3.70 1.23 26.83
N GLU A 192 3.51 -0.01 27.27
CA GLU A 192 4.50 -1.06 27.04
C GLU A 192 3.81 -2.41 26.85
N THR A 193 3.65 -2.83 25.59
CA THR A 193 3.54 -4.25 25.27
C THR A 193 4.96 -4.81 25.13
N GLU A 194 5.18 -6.07 25.53
CA GLU A 194 6.47 -6.80 25.49
C GLU A 194 7.26 -6.69 24.16
N SER A 195 6.64 -6.24 23.07
CA SER A 195 7.24 -6.16 21.74
C SER A 195 7.80 -4.79 21.35
N GLY A 196 7.71 -3.75 22.21
CA GLY A 196 8.35 -2.45 21.96
C GLY A 196 7.95 -1.77 20.64
N THR A 197 6.72 -1.98 20.16
CA THR A 197 6.24 -1.47 18.87
C THR A 197 5.13 -0.43 19.08
N PHE A 198 5.25 0.71 18.41
CA PHE A 198 4.24 1.76 18.35
C PHE A 198 3.00 1.27 17.58
N CYS A 199 1.84 1.22 18.23
CA CYS A 199 0.56 0.97 17.57
C CYS A 199 -0.17 2.31 17.34
N ALA A 200 0.07 2.93 16.18
CA ALA A 200 -0.99 3.63 15.48
C ALA A 200 -1.43 2.71 14.34
N GLY A 201 -2.58 2.03 14.49
CA GLY A 201 -3.05 1.08 13.49
C GLY A 201 -4.14 0.13 13.98
N VAL A 202 -4.92 -0.35 13.01
CA VAL A 202 -6.06 -1.28 13.11
C VAL A 202 -5.82 -2.38 14.15
N GLY A 203 -6.78 -2.60 15.04
CA GLY A 203 -6.72 -3.62 16.09
C GLY A 203 -6.36 -5.02 15.60
N ARG A 204 -6.08 -5.93 16.54
CA ARG A 204 -5.58 -7.31 16.33
C ARG A 204 -6.39 -8.23 15.39
N LEU A 205 -7.49 -7.78 14.79
CA LEU A 205 -8.30 -8.57 13.88
C LEU A 205 -8.38 -7.90 12.51
N VAL A 206 -7.61 -8.42 11.55
CA VAL A 206 -7.76 -8.05 10.13
C VAL A 206 -7.70 -9.30 9.25
N VAL A 207 -8.86 -9.90 8.96
CA VAL A 207 -8.95 -10.95 7.93
C VAL A 207 -9.22 -10.29 6.57
N HIS A 208 -8.20 -9.60 6.04
CA HIS A 208 -8.26 -8.96 4.73
C HIS A 208 -7.65 -9.84 3.64
N ASN A 209 -8.25 -9.86 2.45
CA ASN A 209 -7.84 -10.71 1.34
C ASN A 209 -7.71 -9.90 0.05
N SER A 210 -6.98 -10.47 -0.90
CA SER A 210 -6.81 -9.92 -2.24
C SER A 210 -6.17 -10.99 -3.15
N PRO A 211 -6.09 -10.74 -4.47
CA PRO A 211 -5.23 -11.49 -5.39
C PRO A 211 -3.73 -11.53 -5.02
N ARG A 212 -3.31 -10.84 -3.96
CA ARG A 212 -1.93 -10.85 -3.43
C ARG A 212 -1.79 -11.59 -2.11
N ARG A 213 -2.88 -12.13 -1.55
CA ARG A 213 -2.84 -12.92 -0.30
C ARG A 213 -1.93 -14.14 -0.49
N GLY A 214 -1.15 -14.50 0.54
CA GLY A 214 -0.34 -15.72 0.52
C GLY A 214 -1.19 -16.98 0.34
N ARG A 215 -0.66 -17.99 -0.38
CA ARG A 215 -1.39 -19.22 -0.76
C ARG A 215 -1.65 -20.17 0.43
N GLU A 216 -0.96 -19.95 1.54
CA GLU A 216 -1.14 -20.64 2.82
C GLU A 216 -2.47 -20.27 3.51
N PHE A 217 -3.06 -19.12 3.18
CA PHE A 217 -4.35 -18.71 3.74
C PHE A 217 -5.52 -19.33 2.98
N VAL A 218 -6.56 -19.73 3.70
CA VAL A 218 -7.69 -20.50 3.16
C VAL A 218 -8.35 -19.86 1.94
N THR A 219 -8.55 -18.54 1.92
CA THR A 219 -9.14 -17.81 0.79
C THR A 219 -8.34 -17.99 -0.50
N ARG A 220 -7.02 -17.87 -0.40
CA ARG A 220 -6.13 -18.03 -1.55
C ARG A 220 -5.92 -19.48 -1.93
N LYS A 221 -5.87 -20.38 -0.95
CA LYS A 221 -5.83 -21.83 -1.18
C LYS A 221 -7.05 -22.28 -1.98
N VAL A 222 -8.23 -21.74 -1.68
CA VAL A 222 -9.48 -22.05 -2.38
C VAL A 222 -9.48 -21.47 -3.80
N SER A 223 -9.12 -20.19 -4.00
CA SER A 223 -9.09 -19.60 -5.35
C SER A 223 -8.07 -20.28 -6.27
N ASP A 224 -6.85 -20.53 -5.79
CA ASP A 224 -5.82 -21.28 -6.54
C ASP A 224 -6.27 -22.73 -6.80
N GLY A 225 -6.84 -23.39 -5.78
CA GLY A 225 -7.32 -24.77 -5.88
C GLY A 225 -8.42 -24.94 -6.93
N ALA A 226 -9.43 -24.07 -6.93
CA ALA A 226 -10.52 -24.11 -7.90
C ALA A 226 -10.01 -23.99 -9.35
N VAL A 227 -9.07 -23.06 -9.58
CA VAL A 227 -8.46 -22.87 -10.91
C VAL A 227 -7.58 -24.06 -11.29
N ARG A 228 -6.77 -24.60 -10.37
CA ARG A 228 -5.93 -25.77 -10.66
C ARG A 228 -6.75 -27.01 -10.98
N VAL A 229 -7.85 -27.24 -10.29
CA VAL A 229 -8.80 -28.31 -10.63
C VAL A 229 -9.41 -28.07 -12.01
N LYS A 230 -9.86 -26.84 -12.30
CA LYS A 230 -10.41 -26.48 -13.62
C LYS A 230 -9.43 -26.74 -14.77
N LEU A 231 -8.15 -26.48 -14.56
CA LEU A 231 -7.09 -26.67 -15.55
C LEU A 231 -6.51 -28.09 -15.57
N GLY A 232 -7.03 -29.02 -14.76
CA GLY A 232 -6.51 -30.39 -14.67
C GLY A 232 -5.13 -30.51 -14.02
N LEU A 233 -4.67 -29.46 -13.33
CA LEU A 233 -3.37 -29.40 -12.65
C LEU A 233 -3.41 -30.01 -11.24
N ALA A 234 -4.60 -30.27 -10.72
CA ALA A 234 -4.84 -30.97 -9.46
C ALA A 234 -6.17 -31.73 -9.56
N PRO A 235 -6.27 -32.96 -9.02
CA PRO A 235 -7.52 -33.72 -9.07
C PRO A 235 -8.58 -33.20 -8.08
N GLU A 236 -8.15 -32.67 -6.95
CA GLU A 236 -9.01 -32.22 -5.85
C GLU A 236 -8.33 -31.15 -4.97
N LEU A 237 -9.12 -30.47 -4.13
CA LEU A 237 -8.70 -29.54 -3.10
C LEU A 237 -9.03 -30.09 -1.71
N ARG A 238 -8.03 -30.17 -0.83
CA ARG A 238 -8.19 -30.61 0.57
C ARG A 238 -8.24 -29.43 1.53
N LEU A 239 -9.25 -29.40 2.41
CA LEU A 239 -9.48 -28.34 3.40
C LEU A 239 -9.73 -28.93 4.78
N GLY A 240 -9.60 -28.11 5.83
CA GLY A 240 -10.04 -28.47 7.18
C GLY A 240 -11.54 -28.21 7.35
N ASN A 241 -11.91 -27.49 8.41
CA ASN A 241 -13.30 -27.21 8.76
C ASN A 241 -14.01 -26.29 7.73
N LEU A 242 -15.01 -26.82 7.01
CA LEU A 242 -15.83 -26.05 6.07
C LEU A 242 -16.88 -25.15 6.75
N GLU A 243 -17.22 -25.44 8.01
CA GLU A 243 -18.23 -24.68 8.77
C GLU A 243 -17.66 -23.45 9.47
N ALA A 244 -16.33 -23.30 9.52
CA ALA A 244 -15.69 -22.13 10.12
C ALA A 244 -16.16 -20.83 9.41
N ARG A 245 -16.63 -19.85 10.20
CA ARG A 245 -17.20 -18.59 9.69
C ARG A 245 -16.29 -17.39 9.95
N ARG A 246 -16.08 -16.54 8.94
CA ARG A 246 -15.20 -15.38 9.01
C ARG A 246 -15.80 -14.18 8.29
N ASP A 247 -15.48 -13.00 8.81
CA ASP A 247 -15.64 -11.73 8.13
C ASP A 247 -14.42 -11.49 7.23
N TRP A 248 -14.64 -11.58 5.92
CA TRP A 248 -13.60 -11.47 4.90
C TRP A 248 -13.77 -10.19 4.11
N GLY A 249 -12.88 -9.23 4.35
CA GLY A 249 -12.86 -7.98 3.61
C GLY A 249 -11.76 -7.89 2.56
N PHE A 250 -11.88 -6.92 1.65
CA PHE A 250 -10.85 -6.63 0.66
C PHE A 250 -9.74 -5.76 1.25
N ALA A 251 -8.49 -6.14 1.00
CA ALA A 251 -7.31 -5.44 1.49
C ALA A 251 -7.24 -3.96 1.04
N GLY A 252 -7.71 -3.64 -0.18
CA GLY A 252 -7.74 -2.27 -0.68
C GLY A 252 -8.64 -1.36 0.15
N ASP A 253 -9.80 -1.84 0.59
CA ASP A 253 -10.71 -1.08 1.45
C ASP A 253 -10.11 -0.89 2.85
N HIS A 254 -9.43 -1.91 3.36
CA HIS A 254 -8.81 -1.86 4.69
C HIS A 254 -7.67 -0.84 4.77
N VAL A 255 -6.83 -0.74 3.72
CA VAL A 255 -5.76 0.28 3.69
C VAL A 255 -6.32 1.69 3.53
N GLU A 256 -7.48 1.87 2.88
CA GLU A 256 -8.18 3.15 2.89
C GLU A 256 -8.61 3.54 4.32
N ALA A 257 -9.09 2.60 5.13
CA ALA A 257 -9.42 2.85 6.53
C ALA A 257 -8.18 3.32 7.31
N MET A 258 -7.05 2.62 7.15
CA MET A 258 -5.77 2.99 7.78
C MET A 258 -5.37 4.42 7.43
N TRP A 259 -5.45 4.79 6.15
CA TRP A 259 -5.16 6.15 5.72
C TRP A 259 -6.12 7.17 6.36
N ARG A 260 -7.42 6.89 6.41
CA ARG A 260 -8.44 7.77 7.03
C ARG A 260 -8.23 8.01 8.53
N MET A 261 -7.72 7.00 9.26
CA MET A 261 -7.38 7.14 10.68
C MET A 261 -6.31 8.22 10.88
N LEU A 262 -5.30 8.26 10.00
CA LEU A 262 -4.22 9.25 10.07
C LEU A 262 -4.67 10.68 9.71
N GLN A 263 -5.87 10.85 9.15
CA GLN A 263 -6.40 12.17 8.79
C GLN A 263 -7.24 12.79 9.92
N GLN A 264 -7.45 12.08 11.04
CA GLN A 264 -8.27 12.58 12.14
C GLN A 264 -7.51 13.61 12.99
N PRO A 265 -8.18 14.64 13.53
CA PRO A 265 -7.55 15.64 14.38
C PRO A 265 -7.09 15.07 15.75
N THR A 266 -7.66 13.94 16.16
CA THR A 266 -7.31 13.25 17.41
C THR A 266 -7.14 11.76 17.11
N ALA A 267 -6.05 11.19 17.63
CA ALA A 267 -5.76 9.77 17.51
C ALA A 267 -6.81 8.94 18.28
N ASP A 268 -7.24 7.83 17.69
CA ASP A 268 -8.27 6.96 18.27
C ASP A 268 -8.21 5.56 17.61
N ASP A 269 -8.87 4.58 18.23
CA ASP A 269 -8.89 3.18 17.82
C ASP A 269 -10.18 2.80 17.07
N TYR A 270 -10.05 1.96 16.04
CA TYR A 270 -11.18 1.57 15.18
C TYR A 270 -11.15 0.09 14.83
N VAL A 271 -12.33 -0.55 14.86
CA VAL A 271 -12.57 -1.83 14.21
C VAL A 271 -12.81 -1.59 12.73
N VAL A 272 -12.07 -2.31 11.88
CA VAL A 272 -12.21 -2.29 10.42
C VAL A 272 -12.57 -3.70 9.99
N ALA A 273 -13.80 -3.86 9.51
CA ALA A 273 -14.41 -5.14 9.16
C ALA A 273 -15.59 -4.90 8.21
N THR A 274 -16.08 -5.94 7.54
CA THR A 274 -17.27 -5.79 6.68
C THR A 274 -18.56 -5.76 7.49
N GLY A 275 -18.60 -6.50 8.61
CA GLY A 275 -19.82 -6.77 9.37
C GLY A 275 -20.62 -7.97 8.84
N GLU A 276 -20.10 -8.67 7.83
CA GLU A 276 -20.73 -9.83 7.20
C GLU A 276 -19.85 -11.07 7.43
N SER A 277 -20.44 -12.19 7.85
CA SER A 277 -19.70 -13.43 8.12
C SER A 277 -20.13 -14.57 7.23
N HIS A 278 -19.18 -15.19 6.54
CA HIS A 278 -19.38 -16.29 5.61
C HIS A 278 -18.60 -17.54 6.04
N SER A 279 -19.15 -18.71 5.77
CA SER A 279 -18.48 -19.99 5.99
C SER A 279 -17.40 -20.27 4.94
N VAL A 280 -16.44 -21.14 5.29
CA VAL A 280 -15.49 -21.69 4.29
C VAL A 280 -16.23 -22.45 3.19
N ARG A 281 -17.37 -23.08 3.51
CA ARG A 281 -18.27 -23.71 2.54
C ARG A 281 -18.79 -22.72 1.49
N GLU A 282 -19.30 -21.56 1.92
CA GLU A 282 -19.77 -20.50 0.99
C GLU A 282 -18.63 -19.99 0.09
N LEU A 283 -17.43 -19.81 0.66
CA LEU A 283 -16.23 -19.44 -0.10
C LEU A 283 -15.89 -20.45 -1.20
N VAL A 284 -15.94 -21.75 -0.86
CA VAL A 284 -15.70 -22.84 -1.80
C VAL A 284 -16.78 -22.86 -2.90
N GLU A 285 -18.04 -22.72 -2.52
CA GLU A 285 -19.16 -22.72 -3.47
C GLU A 285 -19.04 -21.59 -4.49
N VAL A 286 -18.77 -20.36 -4.04
CA VAL A 286 -18.57 -19.22 -4.93
C VAL A 286 -17.35 -19.44 -5.83
N ALA A 287 -16.21 -19.85 -5.27
CA ALA A 287 -14.97 -20.00 -6.03
C ALA A 287 -15.04 -21.07 -7.13
N PHE A 288 -15.61 -22.24 -6.85
CA PHE A 288 -15.80 -23.29 -7.84
C PHE A 288 -16.91 -22.94 -8.85
N GLY A 289 -17.95 -22.23 -8.40
CA GLY A 289 -18.97 -21.67 -9.29
C GLY A 289 -18.38 -20.73 -10.35
N CYS A 290 -17.40 -19.89 -9.98
CA CYS A 290 -16.70 -19.00 -10.91
C CYS A 290 -15.99 -19.72 -12.07
N VAL A 291 -15.62 -21.00 -11.89
CA VAL A 291 -14.98 -21.83 -12.92
C VAL A 291 -15.92 -22.88 -13.52
N GLY A 292 -17.20 -22.83 -13.17
CA GLY A 292 -18.24 -23.74 -13.68
C GLY A 292 -18.06 -25.19 -13.21
N LEU A 293 -17.64 -25.39 -11.96
CA LEU A 293 -17.47 -26.70 -11.35
C LEU A 293 -18.38 -26.87 -10.13
N ASP A 294 -18.87 -28.09 -9.89
CA ASP A 294 -19.53 -28.46 -8.63
C ASP A 294 -18.46 -28.83 -7.60
N TRP A 295 -18.33 -28.00 -6.57
CA TRP A 295 -17.31 -28.17 -5.53
C TRP A 295 -17.42 -29.52 -4.81
N ARG A 296 -18.62 -30.12 -4.72
CA ARG A 296 -18.83 -31.42 -4.03
C ARG A 296 -18.04 -32.55 -4.69
N GLN A 297 -17.77 -32.43 -5.98
CA GLN A 297 -17.01 -33.44 -6.74
C GLN A 297 -15.50 -33.32 -6.48
N HIS A 298 -15.02 -32.14 -6.08
CA HIS A 298 -13.60 -31.80 -6.11
C HIS A 298 -13.01 -31.36 -4.77
N VAL A 299 -13.81 -31.16 -3.73
CA VAL A 299 -13.32 -30.75 -2.40
C VAL A 299 -13.49 -31.89 -1.41
N ARG A 300 -12.45 -32.11 -0.59
CA ARG A 300 -12.45 -33.09 0.49
C ARG A 300 -12.04 -32.44 1.80
N GLU A 301 -12.71 -32.80 2.88
CA GLU A 301 -12.28 -32.47 4.23
C GLU A 301 -11.15 -33.41 4.66
N ASP A 302 -10.11 -32.84 5.24
CA ASP A 302 -8.91 -33.55 5.69
C ASP A 302 -8.73 -33.30 7.20
N PRO A 303 -8.88 -34.33 8.05
CA PRO A 303 -8.70 -34.20 9.49
C PRO A 303 -7.33 -33.66 9.91
N ALA A 304 -6.28 -33.87 9.10
CA ALA A 304 -4.94 -33.36 9.39
C ALA A 304 -4.84 -31.83 9.25
N LEU A 305 -5.83 -31.18 8.62
CA LEU A 305 -5.92 -29.72 8.46
C LEU A 305 -6.84 -29.06 9.49
N LEU A 306 -7.46 -29.84 10.39
CA LEU A 306 -8.24 -29.30 11.50
C LEU A 306 -7.30 -28.69 12.55
N ARG A 307 -7.73 -27.56 13.11
CA ARG A 307 -6.99 -26.91 14.18
C ARG A 307 -7.41 -27.51 15.53
N PRO A 308 -6.45 -27.83 16.43
CA PRO A 308 -6.77 -28.32 17.77
C PRO A 308 -7.66 -27.37 18.59
N ALA A 309 -7.55 -26.07 18.33
CA ALA A 309 -8.45 -25.04 18.85
C ALA A 309 -8.94 -24.20 17.67
N GLU A 310 -10.18 -24.43 17.24
CA GLU A 310 -10.80 -23.71 16.14
C GLU A 310 -11.53 -22.49 16.68
N VAL A 311 -11.41 -21.36 15.97
CA VAL A 311 -12.31 -20.23 16.21
C VAL A 311 -13.53 -20.46 15.31
N GLU A 312 -14.70 -20.68 15.89
CA GLU A 312 -15.87 -21.05 15.09
C GLU A 312 -16.41 -19.88 14.27
N HIS A 313 -16.51 -18.69 14.89
CA HIS A 313 -17.15 -17.53 14.27
C HIS A 313 -16.40 -16.24 14.60
N LEU A 314 -16.07 -15.47 13.55
CA LEU A 314 -15.54 -14.11 13.67
C LEU A 314 -16.37 -13.16 12.80
N VAL A 315 -16.80 -12.05 13.41
CA VAL A 315 -17.48 -10.93 12.74
C VAL A 315 -17.12 -9.63 13.45
N GLY A 316 -16.82 -8.57 12.70
CA GLY A 316 -16.43 -7.28 13.28
C GLY A 316 -17.53 -6.23 13.18
N ASP A 317 -17.64 -5.35 14.18
CA ASP A 317 -18.52 -4.18 14.12
C ASP A 317 -17.74 -2.90 13.77
N ALA A 318 -17.81 -2.48 12.51
CA ALA A 318 -17.17 -1.26 12.02
C ALA A 318 -18.01 0.02 12.21
N SER A 319 -19.01 0.03 13.10
CA SER A 319 -19.92 1.19 13.29
C SER A 319 -19.19 2.48 13.68
N LYS A 320 -18.14 2.39 14.50
CA LYS A 320 -17.30 3.55 14.84
C LYS A 320 -16.54 4.08 13.62
N ALA A 321 -15.93 3.20 12.83
CA ALA A 321 -15.21 3.57 11.61
C ALA A 321 -16.15 4.23 10.57
N ARG A 322 -17.38 3.73 10.43
CA ARG A 322 -18.42 4.36 9.60
C ARG A 322 -18.75 5.78 10.06
N ARG A 323 -19.04 5.95 11.35
CA ARG A 323 -19.48 7.23 11.92
C ARG A 323 -18.38 8.29 11.93
N VAL A 324 -17.16 7.91 12.30
CA VAL A 324 -16.06 8.87 12.55
C VAL A 324 -15.18 9.05 11.31
N LEU A 325 -14.81 7.96 10.62
CA LEU A 325 -13.90 8.02 9.46
C LEU A 325 -14.65 8.22 8.13
N GLY A 326 -15.98 8.09 8.12
CA GLY A 326 -16.76 7.99 6.90
C GLY A 326 -16.33 6.79 6.04
N TRP A 327 -15.82 5.73 6.67
CA TRP A 327 -15.31 4.53 5.99
C TRP A 327 -16.35 3.42 5.98
N ALA A 328 -16.49 2.74 4.84
CA ALA A 328 -17.28 1.52 4.71
C ALA A 328 -16.57 0.58 3.70
N PRO A 329 -16.71 -0.75 3.84
CA PRO A 329 -16.26 -1.68 2.81
C PRO A 329 -17.00 -1.39 1.50
N ARG A 330 -16.28 -1.50 0.37
CA ARG A 330 -16.84 -1.29 -0.98
C ARG A 330 -16.94 -2.59 -1.76
N VAL A 331 -16.03 -3.52 -1.52
CA VAL A 331 -16.00 -4.83 -2.19
C VAL A 331 -16.76 -5.84 -1.35
N SER A 332 -17.80 -6.42 -1.93
CA SER A 332 -18.57 -7.51 -1.31
C SER A 332 -17.77 -8.82 -1.23
N PHE A 333 -18.21 -9.75 -0.39
CA PHE A 333 -17.61 -11.08 -0.30
C PHE A 333 -17.54 -11.79 -1.67
N ARG A 334 -18.62 -11.74 -2.45
CA ARG A 334 -18.68 -12.39 -3.77
C ARG A 334 -17.70 -11.77 -4.76
N GLU A 335 -17.67 -10.44 -4.85
CA GLU A 335 -16.73 -9.73 -5.73
C GLU A 335 -15.27 -10.00 -5.35
N LEU A 336 -14.97 -10.10 -4.05
CA LEU A 336 -13.65 -10.47 -3.57
C LEU A 336 -13.22 -11.87 -4.04
N VAL A 337 -14.11 -12.87 -3.94
CA VAL A 337 -13.83 -14.23 -4.38
C VAL A 337 -13.67 -14.29 -5.91
N GLU A 338 -14.58 -13.68 -6.66
CA GLU A 338 -14.51 -13.57 -8.13
C GLU A 338 -13.19 -12.91 -8.58
N MET A 339 -12.79 -11.82 -7.93
CA MET A 339 -11.54 -11.12 -8.19
C MET A 339 -10.32 -12.03 -7.98
N MET A 340 -10.32 -12.81 -6.90
CA MET A 340 -9.22 -13.75 -6.59
C MET A 340 -9.15 -14.90 -7.59
N VAL A 341 -10.28 -15.53 -7.93
CA VAL A 341 -10.33 -16.63 -8.91
C VAL A 341 -9.88 -16.15 -10.29
N ARG A 342 -10.38 -15.00 -10.75
CA ARG A 342 -9.98 -14.44 -12.05
C ARG A 342 -8.48 -14.19 -12.13
N ALA A 343 -7.89 -13.63 -11.07
CA ALA A 343 -6.46 -13.38 -11.03
C ALA A 343 -5.63 -14.66 -11.01
N ASP A 344 -6.07 -15.72 -10.33
CA ASP A 344 -5.38 -17.01 -10.34
C ASP A 344 -5.53 -17.74 -11.68
N LEU A 345 -6.68 -17.59 -12.37
CA LEU A 345 -6.88 -18.08 -13.75
C LEU A 345 -5.93 -17.40 -14.73
N ASP A 346 -5.90 -16.06 -14.73
CA ASP A 346 -4.99 -15.27 -15.57
C ASP A 346 -3.52 -15.64 -15.32
N ARG A 347 -3.16 -15.91 -14.05
CA ARG A 347 -1.79 -16.29 -13.68
C ARG A 347 -1.42 -17.69 -14.20
N LEU A 348 -2.31 -18.66 -14.06
CA LEU A 348 -2.04 -20.06 -14.44
C LEU A 348 -2.15 -20.32 -15.93
N GLN A 349 -2.95 -19.54 -16.68
CA GLN A 349 -3.03 -19.65 -18.14
C GLN A 349 -1.81 -19.03 -18.87
N ARG A 350 -1.05 -18.17 -18.19
CA ARG A 350 0.19 -17.56 -18.71
C ARG A 350 1.44 -18.39 -18.43
N THR A 351 1.30 -19.47 -17.66
CA THR A 351 2.37 -20.43 -17.34
C THR A 351 2.25 -21.60 -18.28
#